data_AF-A0AAW4VRF2-F1
#
_entry.id   AF-A0AAW4VRF2-F1
#
_cell.length_a   1.000
_cell.length_b   1.000
_cell.length_c   1.000
_cell.angle_alpha   90.00
_cell.angle_beta   90.00
_cell.angle_gamma   90.00
#
_symmetry.space_group_name_H-M   'P 1'
#
loop_
_entity.id
_entity.type
_entity.pdbx_description
1 polymer ?
#
loop_
_entity_poly.entity_id
_entity_poly.type
_entity_poly.pdbx_seq_one_letter_code
_entity_poly.pdbx_strand_id
1 'polypeptide(L)' 'MTKDIHMLVSMINMKLRDDDMKLVHALSIYDLKEDEFLKRLDENDYFYDEMTNQIKTK' A
#
# COMPACT_ATOMS: atom_id res chain seq x y z
N MET A 1 -11.02 -14.33 7.01
CA MET A 1 -10.79 -12.94 7.45
C MET A 1 -10.18 -12.20 6.27
N THR A 2 -11.00 -11.93 5.25
CA THR A 2 -10.71 -11.03 4.14
C THR A 2 -10.55 -9.64 4.74
N LYS A 3 -9.35 -9.32 5.24
CA LYS A 3 -9.00 -7.96 5.66
C LYS A 3 -9.10 -7.13 4.38
N ASP A 4 -10.19 -6.37 4.28
CA ASP A 4 -10.60 -5.57 3.15
C ASP A 4 -9.41 -4.81 2.55
N ILE A 5 -9.07 -5.12 1.29
CA ILE A 5 -7.93 -4.51 0.59
C ILE A 5 -8.11 -2.99 0.52
N HIS A 6 -9.34 -2.48 0.44
CA HIS A 6 -9.62 -1.05 0.42
C HIS A 6 -9.22 -0.37 1.74
N MET A 7 -9.48 -1.03 2.87
CA MET A 7 -9.04 -0.52 4.18
C MET A 7 -7.52 -0.53 4.28
N LEU A 8 -6.88 -1.62 3.87
CA LEU A 8 -5.43 -1.72 3.90
C LEU A 8 -4.77 -0.64 3.02
N VAL A 9 -5.23 -0.46 1.79
CA VAL A 9 -4.75 0.58 0.87
C VAL A 9 -4.91 1.97 1.47
N SER A 10 -6.07 2.25 2.08
CA SER A 10 -6.32 3.54 2.75
C SER A 10 -5.37 3.78 3.92
N MET A 11 -5.10 2.75 4.73
CA MET A 11 -4.16 2.82 5.86
C MET A 11 -2.73 3.04 5.41
N ILE A 12 -2.29 2.36 4.35
CA ILE A 12 -0.96 2.57 3.78
C ILE A 12 -0.87 3.97 3.16
N ASN A 13 -1.89 4.42 2.42
CA ASN A 13 -1.89 5.76 1.84
C ASN A 13 -1.83 6.88 2.88
N MET A 14 -2.40 6.72 4.07
CA MET A 14 -2.19 7.69 5.16
C MET A 14 -0.71 7.77 5.57
N LYS A 15 0.01 6.64 5.58
CA LYS A 15 1.46 6.63 5.87
C LYS A 15 2.31 7.20 4.75
N LEU A 16 1.96 6.91 3.50
CA LEU A 16 2.70 7.41 2.35
C LEU A 16 2.46 8.91 2.14
N ARG A 17 1.23 9.39 2.30
CA ARG A 17 0.85 10.78 2.01
C ARG A 17 1.08 11.72 3.19
N ASP A 18 0.62 11.35 4.38
CA ASP A 18 0.59 12.28 5.51
C ASP A 18 1.92 12.26 6.29
N ASP A 19 2.54 11.08 6.38
CA ASP A 19 3.82 10.89 7.07
C ASP A 19 5.03 10.89 6.09
N ASP A 20 4.80 11.09 4.78
CA ASP A 20 5.79 11.04 3.68
C ASP A 20 6.73 9.82 3.75
N MET A 21 6.20 8.68 4.18
CA MET A 21 6.99 7.47 4.36
C MET A 21 7.27 6.80 3.01
N LYS A 22 8.45 6.21 2.88
CA LYS A 22 8.72 5.23 1.81
C LYS A 22 7.86 3.99 2.00
N LEU A 23 7.42 3.38 0.91
CA LEU A 23 6.59 2.17 0.92
C LEU A 23 7.12 1.07 1.85
N VAL A 24 8.39 0.70 1.73
CA VAL A 24 9.02 -0.33 2.58
C VAL A 24 8.89 -0.04 4.08
N HIS A 25 9.00 1.23 4.50
CA HIS A 25 8.83 1.61 5.90
C HIS A 25 7.37 1.56 6.33
N ALA A 26 6.46 2.08 5.49
CA ALA A 26 5.02 2.04 5.76
C ALA A 26 4.51 0.59 5.91
N LEU A 27 5.00 -0.33 5.08
CA LEU A 27 4.65 -1.76 5.14
C LEU A 27 5.22 -2.45 6.38
N SER A 28 6.43 -2.08 6.80
CA SER A 28 7.06 -2.67 7.99
C SER A 28 6.28 -2.42 9.29
N ILE A 29 5.53 -1.31 9.39
CA ILE A 29 4.65 -1.00 10.54
C ILE A 29 3.56 -2.06 10.73
N TYR A 30 3.18 -2.73 9.64
CA TYR A 30 2.10 -3.72 9.62
C TYR A 30 2.63 -5.15 9.38
N ASP A 31 3.95 -5.37 9.52
CA ASP A 31 4.62 -6.65 9.25
C ASP A 31 4.34 -7.19 7.82
N LEU A 32 4.21 -6.29 6.84
CA LEU A 32 3.95 -6.66 5.45
C LEU A 32 5.25 -6.69 4.64
N LYS A 33 5.39 -7.70 3.79
CA LYS A 33 6.46 -7.77 2.79
C LYS A 33 6.05 -7.04 1.52
N GLU A 34 6.99 -6.31 0.95
CA GLU A 34 6.76 -5.50 -0.25
C GLU A 34 6.31 -6.34 -1.45
N ASP A 35 7.01 -7.43 -1.77
CA ASP A 35 6.67 -8.29 -2.92
C ASP A 35 5.26 -8.90 -2.79
N GLU A 36 4.91 -9.39 -1.60
CA GLU A 36 3.59 -9.97 -1.32
C GLU A 36 2.49 -8.89 -1.39
N PHE A 37 2.79 -7.68 -0.92
CA PHE A 37 1.88 -6.55 -0.96
C PHE A 37 1.64 -6.05 -2.39
N LEU A 38 2.69 -5.84 -3.17
CA LEU A 38 2.60 -5.38 -4.56
C LEU A 38 1.83 -6.38 -5.43
N LYS A 39 2.09 -7.69 -5.26
CA LYS A 39 1.32 -8.73 -5.93
C LYS A 39 -0.16 -8.64 -5.57
N ARG A 40 -0.48 -8.45 -4.29
CA ARG A 40 -1.85 -8.31 -3.81
C ARG A 40 -2.54 -7.06 -4.36
N LEU A 41 -1.81 -5.94 -4.52
CA LEU A 41 -2.34 -4.76 -5.19
C LEU A 41 -2.73 -5.09 -6.63
N ASP A 42 -1.81 -5.72 -7.37
CA ASP A 42 -2.01 -6.08 -8.77
C ASP A 42 -3.24 -6.98 -8.98
N GLU A 43 -3.41 -7.99 -8.10
CA GLU A 43 -4.56 -8.91 -8.07
C GLU A 43 -5.91 -8.23 -7.74
N ASN A 44 -5.90 -7.01 -7.19
CA ASN A 44 -7.09 -6.27 -6.76
C ASN A 44 -7.25 -4.92 -7.49
N ASP A 45 -6.70 -4.79 -8.70
CA ASP A 45 -6.79 -3.59 -9.55
C ASP A 45 -6.19 -2.32 -8.93
N TYR A 46 -5.15 -2.47 -8.11
CA TYR A 46 -4.34 -1.40 -7.55
C TYR A 46 -2.91 -1.41 -8.09
N PHE A 47 -2.23 -0.26 -8.01
CA PHE A 47 -0.79 -0.13 -8.19
C PHE A 47 -0.22 0.95 -7.28
N TYR A 48 1.07 0.83 -6.94
CA TYR A 48 1.81 1.87 -6.24
C TYR A 48 2.45 2.82 -7.26
N ASP A 49 2.15 4.11 -7.13
CA ASP A 49 2.71 5.18 -7.94
C ASP A 49 3.84 5.88 -7.18
N GLU A 50 5.07 5.53 -7.52
CA GLU A 50 6.28 6.11 -6.95
C GLU A 50 6.38 7.63 -7.15
N MET A 51 5.81 8.18 -8.24
CA MET A 51 5.88 9.60 -8.53
C MET A 51 5.06 10.44 -7.58
N THR A 52 3.97 9.87 -7.05
CA THR A 52 3.07 10.57 -6.12
C THR A 52 3.10 10.00 -4.70
N ASN A 53 3.94 8.99 -4.46
CA ASN A 53 4.02 8.23 -3.22
C ASN A 53 2.61 7.79 -2.75
N GLN A 54 1.83 7.19 -3.64
CA GLN A 54 0.44 6.81 -3.37
C GLN A 54 0.07 5.51 -4.07
N ILE A 55 -0.84 4.76 -3.47
CA ILE A 55 -1.51 3.63 -4.09
C ILE A 55 -2.78 4.12 -4.77
N LYS A 56 -2.97 3.73 -6.04
CA LYS A 56 -4.09 4.13 -6.89
C LYS A 56 -4.75 2.91 -7.54
N THR A 57 -6.00 3.06 -7.95
CA THR A 57 -6.66 2.08 -8.82
C THR A 57 -6.08 2.18 -10.23
N LYS A 58 -5.94 1.04 -10.92
CA LYS A 58 -5.50 0.98 -12.32
C LYS A 58 -6.42 1.76 -13.28
#